data_AF-A0A257LLY4-F1
#
_entry.id   AF-A0A257LLY4-F1
#
_cell.length_a   1.000
_cell.length_b   1.000
_cell.length_c   1.000
_cell.angle_alpha   90.00
_cell.angle_beta   90.00
_cell.angle_gamma   90.00
#
_symmetry.space_group_name_H-M   'P 1'
#
loop_
_entity.id
_entity.type
_entity.pdbx_description
1 polymer ?
#
loop_
_entity_poly.entity_id
_entity_poly.type
_entity_poly.pdbx_seq_one_letter_code
_entity_poly.pdbx_strand_id
1 'polypeptide(L)'
;MKRLLFALPLIGLAFAGTELELTTPTGVLHGTLESPATPDKSVCVLILAGSGPTDRDGNSLGLPGKNDSLKKVAEDLAHRDIASLRIDKRGIGASKAAGPKEENLRFDTYVDDAVLWTE
;
A
#
# COMPACT_ATOMS: atom_id res chain seq x y z
N MET A 1 -44.64 -27.80 -11.48
CA MET A 1 -43.82 -26.60 -11.79
C MET A 1 -42.68 -26.51 -10.79
N LYS A 2 -41.47 -27.00 -11.16
CA LYS A 2 -40.28 -26.95 -10.28
C LYS A 2 -39.62 -25.57 -10.44
N ARG A 3 -39.60 -24.76 -9.38
CA ARG A 3 -38.86 -23.50 -9.34
C ARG A 3 -37.38 -23.82 -9.18
N LEU A 4 -36.61 -23.59 -10.23
CA LEU A 4 -35.15 -23.70 -10.22
C LEU A 4 -34.59 -22.43 -9.57
N LEU A 5 -34.12 -22.53 -8.33
CA LEU A 5 -33.38 -21.46 -7.66
C LEU A 5 -31.95 -21.47 -8.21
N PHE A 6 -31.62 -20.47 -9.02
CA PHE A 6 -30.22 -20.17 -9.36
C PHE A 6 -29.60 -19.42 -8.18
N ALA A 7 -28.65 -20.06 -7.49
CA ALA A 7 -27.73 -19.37 -6.61
C ALA A 7 -26.80 -18.53 -7.50
N LEU A 8 -26.90 -17.20 -7.44
CA LEU A 8 -25.88 -16.34 -8.02
C LEU A 8 -24.58 -16.57 -7.24
N PRO A 9 -23.44 -16.81 -7.90
CA PRO A 9 -22.17 -16.84 -7.21
C PRO A 9 -21.91 -15.44 -6.67
N LEU A 10 -21.53 -15.35 -5.39
CA LEU A 10 -20.97 -14.14 -4.81
C LEU A 10 -19.64 -13.92 -5.55
N ILE A 11 -19.66 -13.12 -6.62
CA ILE A 11 -18.43 -12.64 -7.25
C ILE A 11 -17.79 -11.74 -6.20
N GLY A 12 -16.75 -12.24 -5.52
CA GLY A 12 -15.94 -11.40 -4.66
C GLY A 12 -15.45 -10.24 -5.51
N LEU A 13 -15.80 -9.01 -5.13
CA LEU A 13 -15.16 -7.83 -5.72
C LEU A 13 -13.67 -7.98 -5.41
N ALA A 14 -12.87 -8.20 -6.44
CA ALA A 14 -11.44 -8.08 -6.31
C ALA A 14 -11.15 -6.60 -6.02
N PHE A 15 -10.71 -6.32 -4.79
CA PHE A 15 -10.12 -5.04 -4.44
C PHE A 15 -8.80 -4.94 -5.20
N ALA A 16 -8.81 -4.23 -6.32
CA ALA A 16 -7.61 -3.92 -7.06
C ALA A 16 -7.10 -2.57 -6.57
N GLY A 17 -6.00 -2.59 -5.82
CA GLY A 17 -5.32 -1.39 -5.35
C GLY A 17 -5.02 -0.41 -6.50
N THR A 18 -5.23 0.87 -6.24
CA THR A 18 -4.90 1.94 -7.18
C THR A 18 -3.49 2.42 -6.93
N GLU A 19 -2.63 2.38 -7.95
CA GLU A 19 -1.27 2.92 -7.85
C GLU A 19 -1.31 4.46 -7.78
N LEU A 20 -0.56 5.01 -6.83
CA LEU A 20 -0.39 6.43 -6.61
C LEU A 20 1.09 6.81 -6.68
N GLU A 21 1.35 8.04 -7.11
CA GLU A 21 2.67 8.64 -7.19
C GLU A 21 2.68 9.96 -6.44
N LEU A 22 3.75 10.20 -5.69
CA LEU A 22 4.04 11.44 -5.00
C LEU A 22 5.35 12.00 -5.54
N THR A 23 5.27 13.11 -6.26
CA THR A 23 6.46 13.80 -6.78
C THR A 23 7.12 14.61 -5.68
N THR A 24 8.39 14.33 -5.39
CA THR A 24 9.21 15.11 -4.44
C THR A 24 10.36 15.82 -5.18
N PRO A 25 11.02 16.82 -4.58
CA PRO A 25 12.21 17.44 -5.17
C PRO A 25 13.35 16.47 -5.48
N THR A 26 13.34 15.29 -4.85
CA THR A 26 14.42 14.28 -4.92
C THR A 26 14.03 13.00 -5.67
N GLY A 27 12.85 12.98 -6.30
CA GLY A 27 12.35 11.82 -7.04
C GLY A 27 10.89 11.51 -6.76
N VAL A 28 10.37 10.48 -7.42
CA VAL A 28 8.99 10.03 -7.28
C VAL A 28 8.93 8.92 -6.23
N LEU A 29 8.01 9.06 -5.28
CA LEU A 29 7.62 8.01 -4.35
C LEU A 29 6.35 7.34 -4.86
N HIS A 30 6.24 6.05 -4.63
CA HIS A 30 5.12 5.25 -5.12
C HIS A 30 4.38 4.58 -3.95
N GLY A 31 3.06 4.51 -4.07
CA GLY A 31 2.18 3.86 -3.11
C GLY A 31 0.99 3.19 -3.78
N THR A 32 0.30 2.34 -3.04
CA THR A 32 -0.91 1.63 -3.50
C THR A 32 -2.04 1.93 -2.53
N LEU A 33 -3.11 2.54 -3.03
CA LEU A 33 -4.33 2.83 -2.30
C LEU A 33 -5.31 1.66 -2.44
N GLU A 34 -5.54 0.95 -1.34
CA GLU A 34 -6.65 0.02 -1.22
C GLU A 34 -7.90 0.79 -0.75
N SER A 35 -8.92 0.82 -1.60
CA SER A 35 -10.17 1.54 -1.33
C SER A 35 -11.33 0.58 -1.09
N PRO A 36 -12.22 0.83 -0.11
CA PRO A 36 -13.41 0.01 0.08
C PRO A 36 -14.41 0.18 -1.07
N ALA A 37 -15.34 -0.78 -1.23
CA ALA A 37 -16.25 -0.84 -2.37
C ALA A 37 -17.25 0.31 -2.38
N THR A 38 -17.63 0.77 -1.18
CA THR A 38 -18.40 1.97 -0.94
C THR A 38 -17.55 2.91 -0.09
N PRO A 39 -16.81 3.85 -0.71
CA PRO A 39 -15.96 4.77 0.02
C PRO A 39 -16.80 5.65 0.94
N ASP A 40 -16.75 5.38 2.24
CA ASP A 40 -17.01 6.42 3.24
C ASP A 40 -15.74 7.26 3.38
N LYS A 41 -15.88 8.57 3.20
CA LYS A 41 -14.76 9.49 2.89
C LYS A 41 -13.89 9.86 4.10
N SER A 42 -14.11 9.24 5.26
CA SER A 42 -13.67 9.83 6.53
C SER A 42 -12.41 9.22 7.13
N VAL A 43 -12.01 7.99 6.79
CA VAL A 43 -10.85 7.33 7.43
C VAL A 43 -9.93 6.67 6.40
N CYS A 44 -8.66 7.09 6.41
CA CYS A 44 -7.57 6.46 5.66
C CYS A 44 -6.41 6.10 6.60
N VAL A 45 -5.89 4.89 6.46
CA VAL A 45 -4.70 4.41 7.19
C VAL A 45 -3.47 4.49 6.30
N LEU A 46 -2.45 5.22 6.71
CA LEU A 46 -1.12 5.15 6.08
C LEU A 46 -0.32 3.99 6.67
N ILE A 47 0.14 3.07 5.83
CA ILE A 47 0.91 1.89 6.21
C ILE A 47 2.35 2.06 5.74
N LEU A 48 3.27 2.06 6.70
CA LEU A 48 4.71 2.19 6.48
C LEU A 48 5.40 0.84 6.65
N ALA A 49 6.20 0.44 5.67
CA ALA A 49 7.01 -0.78 5.76
C ALA A 49 8.11 -0.65 6.84
N GLY A 50 8.43 -1.78 7.48
CA GLY A 50 9.47 -1.87 8.51
C GLY A 50 10.89 -1.61 7.99
N SER A 51 11.89 -1.82 8.85
CA SER A 51 13.30 -1.64 8.50
C SER A 51 13.77 -2.57 7.36
N GLY A 52 14.90 -2.21 6.73
CA GLY A 52 15.50 -2.99 5.66
C GLY A 52 14.84 -2.78 4.28
N PRO A 53 15.16 -3.64 3.30
CA PRO A 53 14.71 -3.52 1.92
C PRO A 53 13.30 -4.12 1.73
N THR A 54 12.38 -3.71 2.59
CA THR A 54 10.99 -4.18 2.65
C THR A 54 10.08 -3.25 1.86
N ASP A 55 9.40 -3.79 0.84
CA ASP A 55 8.45 -3.06 0.01
C ASP A 55 7.10 -2.84 0.71
N ARG A 56 6.22 -2.07 0.05
CA ARG A 56 4.87 -1.74 0.53
C ARG A 56 3.94 -2.94 0.70
N ASP A 57 4.26 -4.09 0.10
CA ASP A 57 3.50 -5.34 0.26
C ASP A 57 3.96 -6.09 1.53
N GLY A 58 5.09 -5.69 2.11
CA GLY A 58 5.71 -6.34 3.27
C GLY A 58 6.77 -7.37 2.87
N ASN A 59 7.18 -7.42 1.61
CA ASN A 59 8.17 -8.37 1.11
C ASN A 59 9.56 -7.75 1.18
N SER A 60 10.52 -8.47 1.78
CA SER A 60 11.89 -7.99 1.91
C SER A 60 12.83 -8.68 0.93
N LEU A 61 13.64 -7.88 0.21
CA LEU A 61 14.71 -8.42 -0.63
C LEU A 61 15.69 -9.25 0.24
N GLY A 62 15.97 -10.48 -0.17
CA GLY A 62 16.85 -11.40 0.56
C GLY A 62 16.11 -12.41 1.45
N LEU A 63 14.79 -12.29 1.60
CA LEU A 63 13.95 -13.34 2.19
C LEU A 63 13.27 -14.17 1.09
N PRO A 64 13.11 -15.49 1.27
CA PRO A 64 12.45 -16.33 0.28
C PRO A 64 10.93 -16.12 0.29
N GLY A 65 10.34 -16.07 -0.91
CA GLY A 65 8.89 -16.01 -1.12
C GLY A 65 8.30 -14.60 -1.02
N LYS A 66 6.97 -14.54 -0.98
CA LYS A 66 6.19 -13.32 -0.78
C LYS A 66 5.27 -13.50 0.42
N ASN A 67 5.55 -12.80 1.52
CA ASN A 67 4.70 -12.86 2.70
C ASN A 67 3.42 -12.03 2.52
N ASP A 68 3.48 -10.95 1.73
CA ASP A 68 2.38 -10.01 1.44
C ASP A 68 1.62 -9.54 2.70
N SER A 69 2.31 -9.47 3.84
CA SER A 69 1.72 -9.23 5.15
C SER A 69 1.02 -7.88 5.24
N LEU A 70 1.65 -6.82 4.73
CA LEU A 70 1.07 -5.47 4.73
C LEU A 70 -0.05 -5.36 3.70
N LYS A 71 0.11 -6.01 2.54
CA LYS A 71 -0.93 -6.11 1.53
C LYS A 71 -2.21 -6.76 2.07
N LYS A 72 -2.07 -7.91 2.75
CA LYS A 72 -3.21 -8.62 3.38
C LYS A 72 -3.91 -7.79 4.45
N VAL A 73 -3.15 -7.00 5.22
CA VAL A 73 -3.74 -6.06 6.18
C VAL A 73 -4.56 -4.98 5.47
N ALA A 74 -4.04 -4.40 4.39
CA ALA A 74 -4.76 -3.38 3.63
C ALA A 74 -6.03 -3.92 2.93
N GLU A 75 -5.95 -5.13 2.37
CA GLU A 75 -7.11 -5.81 1.80
C GLU A 75 -8.19 -6.08 2.86
N ASP A 76 -7.81 -6.53 4.07
CA ASP A 76 -8.76 -6.75 5.16
C ASP A 76 -9.32 -5.44 5.73
N LEU A 77 -8.55 -4.35 5.73
CA LEU A 77 -9.06 -3.02 6.06
C LEU A 77 -10.11 -2.55 5.05
N ALA A 78 -9.86 -2.74 3.75
CA ALA A 78 -10.83 -2.41 2.70
C ALA A 78 -12.13 -3.23 2.81
N HIS A 79 -12.03 -4.51 3.20
CA HIS A 79 -13.20 -5.35 3.52
C HIS A 79 -14.01 -4.87 4.73
N ARG A 80 -13.41 -4.03 5.59
CA ARG A 80 -14.04 -3.43 6.77
C ARG A 80 -14.38 -1.95 6.54
N ASP A 81 -14.50 -1.54 5.28
CA ASP A 81 -14.83 -0.18 4.87
C ASP A 81 -13.79 0.89 5.26
N ILE A 82 -12.53 0.49 5.49
CA ILE A 82 -11.42 1.40 5.83
C ILE A 82 -10.45 1.48 4.66
N ALA A 83 -10.26 2.67 4.09
CA ALA A 83 -9.25 2.89 3.07
C ALA A 83 -7.84 2.82 3.69
N SER A 84 -6.87 2.30 2.92
CA SER A 84 -5.48 2.31 3.37
C SER A 84 -4.52 2.55 2.21
N LEU A 85 -3.46 3.31 2.50
CA LEU A 85 -2.38 3.61 1.57
C LEU A 85 -1.11 2.93 2.05
N ARG A 86 -0.55 2.03 1.24
CA ARG A 86 0.73 1.37 1.49
C ARG A 86 1.79 2.03 0.63
N ILE A 87 2.90 2.48 1.20
CA ILE A 87 3.94 3.21 0.46
C ILE A 87 5.28 2.48 0.42
N ASP A 88 5.98 2.59 -0.70
CA ASP A 88 7.39 2.24 -0.78
C ASP A 88 8.21 3.41 -0.22
N LYS A 89 9.01 3.13 0.83
CA LYS A 89 10.02 4.08 1.31
C LYS A 89 10.95 4.49 0.16
N ARG A 90 11.41 5.74 0.15
CA ARG A 90 12.46 6.17 -0.78
C ARG A 90 13.66 5.21 -0.76
N GLY A 91 14.13 4.85 -1.94
CA GLY A 91 15.22 3.88 -2.12
C GLY A 91 14.79 2.41 -2.14
N ILE A 92 13.53 2.09 -1.83
CA ILE A 92 13.00 0.72 -1.79
C ILE A 92 11.89 0.54 -2.83
N GLY A 93 11.70 -0.70 -3.32
CA GLY A 93 10.60 -1.05 -4.23
C GLY A 93 10.60 -0.21 -5.50
N ALA A 94 9.43 0.30 -5.89
CA ALA A 94 9.29 1.22 -7.02
C ALA A 94 9.87 2.61 -6.71
N SER A 95 9.91 3.03 -5.44
CA SER A 95 10.56 4.28 -4.98
C SER A 95 12.09 4.23 -4.98
N LYS A 96 12.71 3.19 -5.57
CA LYS A 96 14.18 2.99 -5.58
C LYS A 96 14.96 4.19 -6.14
N ALA A 97 14.44 4.82 -7.19
CA ALA A 97 15.11 5.95 -7.85
C ALA A 97 15.14 7.23 -6.99
N ALA A 98 14.25 7.38 -6.02
CA ALA A 98 14.19 8.53 -5.11
C ALA A 98 15.10 8.39 -3.87
N GLY A 99 15.78 7.25 -3.72
CA GLY A 99 16.66 6.99 -2.59
C GLY A 99 17.97 7.78 -2.68
N PRO A 100 18.36 8.53 -1.63
CA PRO A 100 19.72 9.06 -1.55
C PRO A 100 20.72 7.92 -1.32
N LYS A 101 22.02 8.25 -1.32
CA LYS A 101 23.00 7.32 -0.73
C LYS A 101 22.63 7.04 0.72
N GLU A 102 22.79 5.79 1.15
CA GLU A 102 22.41 5.35 2.50
C GLU A 102 23.14 6.16 3.60
N GLU A 103 24.40 6.55 3.35
CA GLU A 103 25.19 7.42 4.25
C GLU A 103 24.56 8.81 4.50
N ASN A 104 23.68 9.28 3.60
CA ASN A 104 22.99 10.57 3.67
C ASN A 104 21.53 10.44 4.14
N LEU A 105 21.01 9.22 4.23
CA LEU A 105 19.65 8.98 4.69
C LEU A 105 19.55 9.25 6.19
N ARG A 106 18.48 9.92 6.62
CA ARG A 106 18.20 10.23 8.03
C ARG A 106 16.81 9.75 8.39
N PHE A 107 16.56 9.57 9.68
CA PHE A 107 15.23 9.22 10.19
C PHE A 107 14.19 10.26 9.77
N ASP A 108 14.53 11.55 9.92
CA ASP A 108 13.65 12.66 9.55
C ASP A 108 13.26 12.63 8.07
N THR A 109 14.12 12.12 7.18
CA THR A 109 13.77 11.95 5.77
C THR A 109 12.54 11.05 5.58
N TYR A 110 12.39 10.00 6.38
CA TYR A 110 11.21 9.13 6.33
C TYR A 110 10.00 9.74 7.03
N VAL A 111 10.21 10.60 8.04
CA VAL A 111 9.14 11.36 8.67
C VAL A 111 8.56 12.35 7.66
N ASP A 112 9.41 13.10 6.96
CA ASP A 112 9.00 14.06 5.93
C ASP A 112 8.20 13.37 4.81
N ASP A 113 8.66 12.19 4.35
CA ASP A 113 7.90 11.38 3.39
C ASP A 113 6.52 11.01 3.90
N ALA A 114 6.43 10.53 5.15
CA ALA A 114 5.17 10.13 5.74
C ALA A 114 4.20 11.31 5.86
N VAL A 115 4.69 12.51 6.21
CA VAL A 115 3.89 13.73 6.27
C VAL A 115 3.38 14.12 4.89
N LEU A 116 4.23 14.11 3.86
CA LEU A 116 3.84 14.49 2.49
C LEU A 116 2.74 13.59 1.91
N TRP A 117 2.69 12.32 2.30
CA TRP A 117 1.61 11.41 1.87
C TRP A 117 0.24 11.71 2.52
N THR A 118 0.19 12.63 3.49
CA THR A 118 -1.06 13.01 4.19
C THR A 118 -1.66 14.35 3.74
N GLU A 119 -0.98 15.06 2.83
CA GLU A 119 -1.42 16.35 2.26
C GLU A 119 -2.25 16.16 0.98
#